data_AF-A0A7W9KFF7-F1
#
_entry.id   AF-A0A7W9KFF7-F1
#
_cell.length_a   1.000
_cell.length_b   1.000
_cell.length_c   1.000
_cell.angle_alpha   90.00
_cell.angle_beta   90.00
_cell.angle_gamma   90.00
#
_symmetry.space_group_name_H-M   'P 1'
#
loop_
_entity.id
_entity.type
_entity.pdbx_description
1 polymer ?
#
loop_
_entity_poly.entity_id
_entity_poly.type
_entity_poly.pdbx_seq_one_letter_code
_entity_poly.pdbx_strand_id
1 'polypeptide(L)'
;MSRIVRALVPLTAGAMLAAGTAVPAQAAPQAVGDVQLVTGAGWRDLHHTIRYADGNWQRWGSFASYNDENQQLASVVINGVEHVVSYGTYVHMPPQSTYDHVMRDAAGNWSEGTLPTGMDGSAEAVANLNGHLALVRKVGDGLKLSVQQDDNTWSAVETVPTTDGIGSFSVTANGDVLRVVVSTSDGTRIGDYERAANGTWAQPSWVPFNGGTATQVAVAQVGTDLQVAAVAHNGDRSEVWHGIRHANGSWDQFGYVEGAAGDIPAVKQIAVTNSRGTLQLVASTTDGGLFHTIRFANRTWQRFGDVKAAAGPTSVGEISLAGE
;
A
#
# COMPACT_ATOMS: atom_id res chain seq x y z
N MET A 1 6.75 77.87 13.20
CA MET A 1 6.44 77.22 11.91
C MET A 1 7.48 76.15 11.64
N SER A 2 7.00 74.95 11.30
CA SER A 2 7.69 73.79 10.72
C SER A 2 8.84 73.07 11.45
N ARG A 3 8.61 71.76 11.60
CA ARG A 3 9.47 70.66 12.04
C ARG A 3 10.65 70.43 11.08
N ILE A 4 11.67 69.71 11.54
CA ILE A 4 12.11 68.41 10.97
C ILE A 4 12.99 67.69 12.01
N VAL A 5 12.52 66.51 12.42
CA VAL A 5 13.26 65.48 13.16
C VAL A 5 13.95 64.61 12.11
N ARG A 6 15.26 64.38 12.23
CA ARG A 6 15.95 63.32 11.48
C ARG A 6 16.33 62.20 12.45
N ALA A 7 15.66 61.06 12.30
CA ALA A 7 16.09 59.76 12.78
C ALA A 7 16.70 58.98 11.61
N LEU A 8 17.81 58.29 11.83
CA LEU A 8 18.36 57.18 11.04
C LEU A 8 19.45 56.52 11.92
N VAL A 9 19.10 55.50 12.71
CA VAL A 9 19.03 54.04 12.40
C VAL A 9 20.44 53.41 12.36
N PRO A 10 20.73 52.42 13.25
CA PRO A 10 22.04 51.79 13.36
C PRO A 10 22.37 50.90 12.16
N LEU A 11 23.68 50.68 11.97
CA LEU A 11 24.24 49.72 11.01
C LEU A 11 23.50 48.39 11.06
N THR A 12 22.84 48.03 9.96
CA THR A 12 22.37 46.68 9.68
C THR A 12 23.57 45.74 9.58
N ALA A 13 23.63 44.77 10.49
CA ALA A 13 24.43 43.57 10.32
C ALA A 13 23.98 42.89 9.03
N GLY A 14 24.95 42.56 8.16
CA GLY A 14 24.70 41.79 6.96
C GLY A 14 24.17 40.40 7.35
N ALA A 15 22.89 40.16 7.09
CA ALA A 15 22.39 38.81 6.99
C ALA A 15 22.95 38.22 5.69
N MET A 16 23.95 37.35 5.81
CA MET A 16 24.14 36.32 4.78
C MET A 16 22.83 35.53 4.74
N LEU A 17 22.09 35.64 3.63
CA LEU A 17 21.15 34.60 3.26
C LEU A 17 21.99 33.34 3.03
N ALA A 18 22.11 32.51 4.07
CA ALA A 18 22.25 31.10 3.83
C ALA A 18 20.94 30.67 3.15
N ALA A 19 20.96 30.59 1.82
CA ALA A 19 20.00 29.80 1.09
C ALA A 19 20.22 28.35 1.53
N GLY A 20 19.63 28.00 2.68
CA GLY A 20 19.48 26.62 3.06
C GLY A 20 18.68 25.97 1.95
N THR A 21 19.31 25.09 1.19
CA THR A 21 18.61 24.07 0.43
C THR A 21 17.74 23.35 1.43
N ALA A 22 16.46 23.71 1.52
CA ALA A 22 15.50 22.96 2.29
C ALA A 22 15.48 21.57 1.67
N VAL A 23 16.16 20.61 2.32
CA VAL A 23 15.87 19.20 2.12
C VAL A 23 14.39 19.08 2.47
N PRO A 24 13.49 18.76 1.52
CA PRO A 24 12.07 18.69 1.87
C PRO A 24 11.92 17.57 2.91
N ALA A 25 11.30 17.93 4.03
CA ALA A 25 11.16 17.09 5.21
C ALA A 25 10.58 15.71 4.86
N GLN A 26 11.36 14.65 5.08
CA GLN A 26 10.88 13.27 5.23
C GLN A 26 10.18 13.14 6.60
N ALA A 27 9.08 13.86 6.83
CA ALA A 27 8.24 13.60 7.99
C ALA A 27 7.84 12.12 7.97
N ALA A 28 8.07 11.40 9.06
CA ALA A 28 7.55 10.04 9.23
C ALA A 28 6.03 10.10 9.42
N PRO A 29 5.28 9.02 9.11
CA PRO A 29 3.92 8.88 9.62
C PRO A 29 4.05 8.82 11.15
N GLN A 30 3.93 9.97 11.80
CA GLN A 30 4.14 10.11 13.25
C GLN A 30 2.83 10.27 14.00
N ALA A 31 1.73 10.54 13.28
CA ALA A 31 0.45 10.81 13.90
C ALA A 31 -0.55 9.71 13.57
N VAL A 32 -1.35 9.39 14.59
CA VAL A 32 -2.48 8.48 14.44
C VAL A 32 -3.33 8.91 13.26
N GLY A 33 -3.49 8.03 12.28
CA GLY A 33 -4.30 8.26 11.08
C GLY A 33 -3.60 8.82 9.85
N ASP A 34 -2.30 9.00 9.87
CA ASP A 34 -1.53 9.23 8.65
C ASP A 34 -1.52 7.95 7.79
N VAL A 35 -1.44 8.09 6.46
CA VAL A 35 -1.18 6.97 5.55
C VAL A 35 -0.07 7.29 4.58
N GLN A 36 0.82 6.33 4.41
CA GLN A 36 1.98 6.44 3.54
C GLN A 36 1.75 5.69 2.23
N LEU A 37 1.99 6.40 1.14
CA LEU A 37 1.92 5.89 -0.22
C LEU A 37 3.34 5.79 -0.76
N VAL A 38 3.69 4.61 -1.28
CA VAL A 38 4.97 4.35 -1.97
C VAL A 38 4.68 3.96 -3.41
N THR A 39 5.50 4.43 -4.35
CA THR A 39 5.41 4.09 -5.77
C THR A 39 6.77 3.85 -6.39
N GLY A 40 6.83 2.94 -7.35
CA GLY A 40 7.94 2.88 -8.31
C GLY A 40 8.05 4.20 -9.09
N ALA A 41 9.26 4.73 -9.24
CA ALA A 41 9.47 6.04 -9.88
C ALA A 41 10.59 6.05 -10.93
N GLY A 42 11.09 4.89 -11.33
CA GLY A 42 12.12 4.76 -12.35
C GLY A 42 13.15 3.71 -11.96
N TRP A 43 14.33 3.83 -12.54
CA TRP A 43 15.43 2.89 -12.31
C TRP A 43 15.96 3.02 -10.89
N ARG A 44 15.82 1.96 -10.07
CA ARG A 44 16.26 1.92 -8.66
C ARG A 44 15.68 3.01 -7.75
N ASP A 45 14.55 3.59 -8.14
CA ASP A 45 13.97 4.73 -7.43
C ASP A 45 12.54 4.44 -6.98
N LEU A 46 12.30 4.66 -5.69
CA LEU A 46 10.99 4.63 -5.06
C LEU A 46 10.68 6.03 -4.56
N HIS A 47 9.48 6.51 -4.89
CA HIS A 47 8.97 7.74 -4.35
C HIS A 47 7.95 7.45 -3.26
N HIS A 48 7.87 8.32 -2.26
CA HIS A 48 6.88 8.22 -1.20
C HIS A 48 6.28 9.57 -0.84
N THR A 49 5.06 9.53 -0.35
CA THR A 49 4.36 10.68 0.24
C THR A 49 3.44 10.22 1.36
N ILE A 50 3.03 11.15 2.22
CA ILE A 50 2.11 10.92 3.32
C ILE A 50 0.86 11.76 3.10
N ARG A 51 -0.29 11.12 3.22
CA ARG A 51 -1.54 11.82 3.48
C ARG A 51 -1.69 11.94 4.99
N TYR A 52 -1.61 13.16 5.48
CA TYR A 52 -1.79 13.43 6.90
C TYR A 52 -3.24 13.22 7.33
N ALA A 53 -3.44 12.98 8.62
CA ALA A 53 -4.77 12.83 9.21
C ALA A 53 -5.69 14.04 8.98
N ASP A 54 -5.13 15.24 8.79
CA ASP A 54 -5.88 16.46 8.44
C ASP A 54 -6.31 16.54 6.96
N GLY A 55 -5.83 15.61 6.14
CA GLY A 55 -6.11 15.49 4.71
C GLY A 55 -5.11 16.21 3.79
N ASN A 56 -4.13 16.93 4.34
CA ASN A 56 -3.05 17.50 3.54
C ASN A 56 -2.08 16.41 3.08
N TRP A 57 -1.42 16.66 1.95
CA TRP A 57 -0.40 15.77 1.43
C TRP A 57 0.98 16.37 1.65
N GLN A 58 1.92 15.51 2.05
CA GLN A 58 3.33 15.79 1.98
C GLN A 58 3.77 15.90 0.51
N ARG A 59 4.83 16.67 0.26
CA ARG A 59 5.51 16.58 -1.04
C ARG A 59 6.23 15.25 -1.17
N TRP A 60 6.36 14.77 -2.41
CA TRP A 60 7.11 13.55 -2.68
C TRP A 60 8.55 13.63 -2.19
N GLY A 61 8.97 12.61 -1.44
CA GLY A 61 10.36 12.26 -1.21
C GLY A 61 10.75 11.05 -2.05
N SER A 62 12.04 10.74 -2.11
CA SER A 62 12.56 9.55 -2.78
C SER A 62 13.53 8.79 -1.89
N PHE A 63 13.68 7.50 -2.18
CA PHE A 63 14.66 6.63 -1.58
C PHE A 63 15.03 5.52 -2.58
N ALA A 64 16.26 5.02 -2.45
CA ALA A 64 16.76 4.01 -3.36
C ALA A 64 16.12 2.64 -3.09
N SER A 65 15.89 1.89 -4.15
CA SER A 65 15.63 0.45 -4.09
C SER A 65 16.80 -0.32 -4.68
N TYR A 66 17.02 -1.52 -4.19
CA TYR A 66 18.01 -2.42 -4.77
C TYR A 66 17.61 -2.89 -6.18
N ASN A 67 16.31 -2.97 -6.48
CA ASN A 67 15.77 -3.43 -7.75
C ASN A 67 15.98 -2.39 -8.86
N ASP A 68 16.51 -2.82 -10.02
CA ASP A 68 16.62 -1.94 -11.19
C ASP A 68 15.22 -1.51 -11.66
N GLU A 69 14.27 -2.45 -11.66
CA GLU A 69 12.86 -2.18 -11.93
C GLU A 69 11.98 -2.88 -10.89
N ASN A 70 11.15 -2.10 -10.19
CA ASN A 70 10.18 -2.62 -9.23
C ASN A 70 8.92 -3.09 -9.97
N GLN A 71 8.67 -4.40 -9.92
CA GLN A 71 7.55 -5.07 -10.59
C GLN A 71 6.39 -5.36 -9.65
N GLN A 72 6.64 -5.43 -8.34
CA GLN A 72 5.59 -5.41 -7.32
C GLN A 72 6.09 -4.70 -6.06
N LEU A 73 5.17 -4.02 -5.38
CA LEU A 73 5.39 -3.37 -4.11
C LEU A 73 4.31 -3.78 -3.11
N ALA A 74 4.73 -4.05 -1.88
CA ALA A 74 3.84 -4.23 -0.75
C ALA A 74 4.45 -3.52 0.46
N SER A 75 3.64 -2.78 1.21
CA SER A 75 4.10 -2.13 2.43
C SER A 75 3.13 -2.27 3.58
N VAL A 76 3.66 -2.23 4.80
CA VAL A 76 2.90 -2.29 6.04
C VAL A 76 3.63 -1.52 7.15
N VAL A 77 2.90 -0.88 8.05
CA VAL A 77 3.46 -0.27 9.25
C VAL A 77 3.32 -1.23 10.43
N ILE A 78 4.43 -1.45 11.15
CA ILE A 78 4.52 -2.32 12.32
C ILE A 78 5.26 -1.55 13.40
N ASN A 79 4.59 -1.27 14.52
CA ASN A 79 5.19 -0.58 15.68
C ASN A 79 5.92 0.73 15.30
N GLY A 80 5.37 1.50 14.36
CA GLY A 80 5.96 2.77 13.89
C GLY A 80 7.11 2.62 12.90
N VAL A 81 7.40 1.40 12.44
CA VAL A 81 8.36 1.11 11.36
C VAL A 81 7.57 0.73 10.12
N GLU A 82 7.82 1.42 9.02
CA GLU A 82 7.29 1.00 7.72
C GLU A 82 8.21 -0.08 7.12
N HIS A 83 7.61 -1.18 6.70
CA HIS A 83 8.27 -2.23 5.94
C HIS A 83 7.80 -2.14 4.50
N VAL A 84 8.72 -1.94 3.57
CA VAL A 84 8.47 -1.98 2.13
C VAL A 84 9.20 -3.18 1.56
N VAL A 85 8.43 -4.15 1.04
CA VAL A 85 8.97 -5.31 0.34
C VAL A 85 8.67 -5.16 -1.14
N SER A 86 9.65 -5.46 -1.97
CA SER A 86 9.53 -5.34 -3.41
C SER A 86 10.19 -6.48 -4.16
N TYR A 87 9.54 -6.87 -5.25
CA TYR A 87 10.02 -7.83 -6.24
C TYR A 87 10.33 -7.07 -7.52
N GLY A 88 11.49 -7.39 -8.09
CA GLY A 88 11.94 -6.74 -9.30
C GLY A 88 12.93 -7.58 -10.09
N THR A 89 13.53 -6.92 -11.07
CA THR A 89 14.60 -7.50 -11.87
C THR A 89 15.87 -6.68 -11.73
N TYR A 90 17.00 -7.36 -11.67
CA TYR A 90 18.32 -6.81 -11.93
C TYR A 90 18.64 -7.03 -13.41
N VAL A 91 18.77 -5.96 -14.19
CA VAL A 91 18.83 -6.02 -15.67
C VAL A 91 20.24 -6.25 -16.24
N HIS A 92 21.18 -6.67 -15.40
CA HIS A 92 22.50 -7.11 -15.85
C HIS A 92 22.41 -8.49 -16.51
N MET A 93 23.19 -8.77 -17.55
CA MET A 93 23.08 -10.04 -18.27
C MET A 93 23.80 -11.19 -17.55
N PRO A 94 23.11 -12.31 -17.23
CA PRO A 94 21.69 -12.60 -17.47
C PRO A 94 20.76 -11.96 -16.41
N PRO A 95 19.55 -11.49 -16.78
CA PRO A 95 18.62 -10.87 -15.84
C PRO A 95 18.28 -11.81 -14.68
N GLN A 96 18.21 -11.26 -13.47
CA GLN A 96 17.90 -12.03 -12.26
C GLN A 96 16.73 -11.38 -11.52
N SER A 97 15.84 -12.21 -11.00
CA SER A 97 14.83 -11.77 -10.03
C SER A 97 15.51 -11.36 -8.75
N THR A 98 15.16 -10.19 -8.23
CA THR A 98 15.65 -9.66 -6.97
C THR A 98 14.49 -9.32 -6.05
N TYR A 99 14.75 -9.47 -4.76
CA TYR A 99 13.82 -9.11 -3.70
C TYR A 99 14.50 -8.14 -2.76
N ASP A 100 13.79 -7.10 -2.41
CA ASP A 100 14.30 -6.02 -1.59
C ASP A 100 13.34 -5.78 -0.42
N HIS A 101 13.90 -5.50 0.75
CA HIS A 101 13.16 -5.16 1.96
C HIS A 101 13.81 -3.92 2.55
N VAL A 102 13.15 -2.79 2.40
CA VAL A 102 13.60 -1.51 2.95
C VAL A 102 12.66 -1.15 4.09
N MET A 103 13.24 -0.74 5.22
CA MET A 103 12.52 -0.33 6.41
C MET A 103 12.74 1.14 6.67
N ARG A 104 11.69 1.83 7.09
CA ARG A 104 11.76 3.23 7.51
C ARG A 104 11.41 3.35 8.98
N ASP A 105 12.34 3.86 9.78
CA ASP A 105 12.09 4.11 11.20
C ASP A 105 11.19 5.34 11.44
N ALA A 106 10.76 5.53 12.68
CA ALA A 106 9.94 6.66 13.08
C ALA A 106 10.65 8.03 12.96
N ALA A 107 11.98 8.06 12.84
CA ALA A 107 12.75 9.28 12.57
C ALA A 107 12.86 9.57 11.06
N GLY A 108 12.38 8.66 10.21
CA GLY A 108 12.39 8.77 8.77
C GLY A 108 13.66 8.21 8.10
N ASN A 109 14.55 7.54 8.86
CA ASN A 109 15.75 6.92 8.31
C ASN A 109 15.40 5.58 7.64
N TRP A 110 16.03 5.33 6.50
CA TRP A 110 15.87 4.08 5.75
C TRP A 110 17.00 3.10 6.10
N SER A 111 16.67 1.81 6.23
CA SER A 111 17.61 0.72 6.44
C SER A 111 17.16 -0.54 5.70
N GLU A 112 18.07 -1.51 5.53
CA GLU A 112 17.75 -2.79 4.90
C GLU A 112 17.22 -3.80 5.94
N GLY A 113 16.20 -4.56 5.56
CA GLY A 113 15.65 -5.67 6.32
C GLY A 113 16.01 -7.03 5.73
N THR A 114 15.72 -8.09 6.46
CA THR A 114 15.92 -9.47 5.99
C THR A 114 14.66 -10.02 5.32
N LEU A 115 14.83 -11.03 4.47
CA LEU A 115 13.75 -11.78 3.86
C LEU A 115 13.97 -13.29 4.08
N PRO A 116 12.89 -14.10 4.13
CA PRO A 116 13.01 -15.55 4.29
C PRO A 116 13.61 -16.19 3.03
N THR A 117 14.40 -17.24 3.22
CA THR A 117 14.92 -18.05 2.11
C THR A 117 13.89 -19.07 1.62
N GLY A 118 13.98 -19.49 0.35
CA GLY A 118 13.10 -20.53 -0.21
C GLY A 118 11.69 -20.05 -0.55
N MET A 119 11.52 -18.74 -0.70
CA MET A 119 10.28 -18.08 -1.14
C MET A 119 10.50 -17.25 -2.41
N ASP A 120 11.32 -17.77 -3.32
CA ASP A 120 11.53 -17.14 -4.63
C ASP A 120 10.23 -17.28 -5.44
N GLY A 121 9.60 -16.15 -5.76
CA GLY A 121 8.26 -16.07 -6.29
C GLY A 121 8.06 -14.87 -7.21
N SER A 122 6.90 -14.82 -7.86
CA SER A 122 6.56 -13.78 -8.83
C SER A 122 5.63 -12.71 -8.29
N ALA A 123 5.12 -12.87 -7.07
CA ALA A 123 4.28 -11.88 -6.44
C ALA A 123 4.28 -11.94 -4.91
N GLU A 124 3.95 -10.83 -4.24
CA GLU A 124 4.01 -10.71 -2.78
C GLU A 124 2.99 -9.77 -2.11
N ALA A 125 2.69 -10.05 -0.85
CA ALA A 125 1.89 -9.20 0.01
C ALA A 125 2.36 -9.34 1.46
N VAL A 126 2.23 -8.25 2.23
CA VAL A 126 2.67 -8.19 3.62
C VAL A 126 1.54 -7.76 4.56
N ALA A 127 1.62 -8.17 5.81
CA ALA A 127 0.70 -7.74 6.86
C ALA A 127 1.38 -7.66 8.22
N ASN A 128 0.81 -6.86 9.11
CA ASN A 128 1.17 -6.75 10.52
C ASN A 128 0.43 -7.84 11.30
N LEU A 129 1.06 -8.99 11.49
CA LEU A 129 0.50 -10.11 12.25
C LEU A 129 0.98 -9.99 13.70
N ASN A 130 0.18 -9.34 14.54
CA ASN A 130 0.46 -9.12 15.97
C ASN A 130 1.86 -8.53 16.25
N GLY A 131 2.26 -7.50 15.51
CA GLY A 131 3.57 -6.86 15.67
C GLY A 131 4.70 -7.53 14.87
N HIS A 132 4.39 -8.54 14.08
CA HIS A 132 5.35 -9.26 13.24
C HIS A 132 5.07 -9.09 11.75
N LEU A 133 6.12 -8.99 10.95
CA LEU A 133 6.01 -8.97 9.50
C LEU A 133 5.63 -10.36 8.99
N ALA A 134 4.41 -10.51 8.50
CA ALA A 134 3.97 -11.67 7.74
C ALA A 134 4.18 -11.40 6.25
N LEU A 135 4.93 -12.28 5.57
CA LEU A 135 5.16 -12.23 4.13
C LEU A 135 4.46 -13.42 3.46
N VAL A 136 3.58 -13.12 2.51
CA VAL A 136 3.00 -14.12 1.62
C VAL A 136 3.52 -13.90 0.21
N ARG A 137 4.02 -14.97 -0.43
CA ARG A 137 4.52 -14.94 -1.80
C ARG A 137 3.88 -16.01 -2.68
N LYS A 138 3.68 -15.69 -3.95
CA LYS A 138 3.32 -16.67 -4.97
C LYS A 138 4.57 -17.39 -5.46
N VAL A 139 4.69 -18.67 -5.11
CA VAL A 139 5.82 -19.54 -5.46
C VAL A 139 5.29 -20.68 -6.32
N GLY A 140 5.66 -20.67 -7.61
CA GLY A 140 5.00 -21.51 -8.62
C GLY A 140 3.51 -21.21 -8.68
N ASP A 141 2.68 -22.25 -8.58
CA ASP A 141 1.23 -22.13 -8.65
C ASP A 141 0.55 -21.90 -7.30
N GLY A 142 1.29 -21.88 -6.18
CA GLY A 142 0.74 -21.76 -4.82
C GLY A 142 1.19 -20.51 -4.08
N LEU A 143 0.58 -20.25 -2.92
CA LEU A 143 1.03 -19.20 -1.99
C LEU A 143 1.79 -19.82 -0.80
N LYS A 144 2.87 -19.16 -0.42
CA LYS A 144 3.72 -19.52 0.71
C LYS A 144 3.70 -18.39 1.73
N LEU A 145 3.73 -18.73 3.01
CA LEU A 145 3.76 -17.80 4.14
C LEU A 145 5.03 -18.01 4.96
N SER A 146 5.66 -16.94 5.39
CA SER A 146 6.63 -16.95 6.50
C SER A 146 6.44 -15.69 7.34
N VAL A 147 6.69 -15.79 8.65
CA VAL A 147 6.48 -14.72 9.62
C VAL A 147 7.78 -14.45 10.36
N GLN A 148 8.17 -13.18 10.40
CA GLN A 148 9.34 -12.73 11.15
C GLN A 148 9.13 -12.91 12.65
N GLN A 149 10.12 -13.43 13.36
CA GLN A 149 10.10 -13.67 14.80
C GLN A 149 10.77 -12.51 15.55
N ASP A 150 10.62 -12.47 16.88
CA ASP A 150 11.22 -11.43 17.75
C ASP A 150 12.75 -11.30 17.61
N ASP A 151 13.42 -12.41 17.28
CA ASP A 151 14.87 -12.47 17.08
C ASP A 151 15.30 -12.08 15.65
N ASN A 152 14.37 -11.55 14.84
CA ASN A 152 14.52 -11.23 13.42
C ASN A 152 14.78 -12.44 12.50
N THR A 153 14.67 -13.66 13.02
CA THR A 153 14.63 -14.86 12.17
C THR A 153 13.25 -15.01 11.53
N TRP A 154 13.15 -15.87 10.52
CA TRP A 154 11.89 -16.15 9.84
C TRP A 154 11.39 -17.55 10.21
N SER A 155 10.08 -17.68 10.39
CA SER A 155 9.46 -18.99 10.60
C SER A 155 9.71 -19.93 9.42
N ALA A 156 9.58 -21.23 9.66
CA ALA A 156 9.53 -22.21 8.57
C ALA A 156 8.47 -21.81 7.53
N VAL A 157 8.77 -22.04 6.25
CA VAL A 157 7.87 -21.72 5.15
C VAL A 157 6.65 -22.63 5.21
N GLU A 158 5.48 -22.01 5.31
CA GLU A 158 4.17 -22.65 5.35
C GLU A 158 3.47 -22.50 3.99
N THR A 159 2.58 -23.42 3.65
CA THR A 159 1.76 -23.33 2.42
C THR A 159 0.36 -22.87 2.76
N VAL A 160 -0.10 -21.80 2.12
CA VAL A 160 -1.52 -21.41 2.19
C VAL A 160 -2.33 -22.46 1.42
N PRO A 161 -3.42 -23.01 1.97
CA PRO A 161 -4.15 -24.13 1.38
C PRO A 161 -5.09 -23.68 0.26
N THR A 162 -4.56 -23.01 -0.75
CA THR A 162 -5.33 -22.53 -1.90
C THR A 162 -5.90 -23.69 -2.70
N THR A 163 -7.21 -23.68 -2.96
CA THR A 163 -7.92 -24.78 -3.65
C THR A 163 -8.17 -24.53 -5.14
N ASP A 164 -8.21 -23.26 -5.55
CA ASP A 164 -8.45 -22.83 -6.93
C ASP A 164 -7.21 -22.10 -7.48
N GLY A 165 -7.15 -21.94 -8.80
CA GLY A 165 -6.11 -21.13 -9.44
C GLY A 165 -6.12 -19.69 -8.92
N ILE A 166 -4.93 -19.15 -8.64
CA ILE A 166 -4.76 -17.81 -8.06
C ILE A 166 -4.59 -16.78 -9.18
N GLY A 167 -5.53 -15.84 -9.29
CA GLY A 167 -5.42 -14.67 -10.16
C GLY A 167 -4.61 -13.56 -9.49
N SER A 168 -5.18 -12.95 -8.44
CA SER A 168 -4.53 -11.95 -7.60
C SER A 168 -4.69 -12.31 -6.12
N PHE A 169 -3.82 -11.80 -5.26
CA PHE A 169 -3.96 -11.96 -3.81
C PHE A 169 -3.51 -10.71 -3.05
N SER A 170 -4.06 -10.55 -1.85
CA SER A 170 -3.68 -9.52 -0.89
C SER A 170 -3.87 -10.05 0.53
N VAL A 171 -3.17 -9.47 1.51
CA VAL A 171 -3.07 -10.01 2.86
C VAL A 171 -3.32 -8.91 3.88
N THR A 172 -4.01 -9.26 4.95
CA THR A 172 -4.17 -8.41 6.13
C THR A 172 -4.21 -9.28 7.38
N ALA A 173 -4.15 -8.68 8.55
CA ALA A 173 -4.23 -9.38 9.81
C ALA A 173 -5.04 -8.58 10.84
N ASN A 174 -5.60 -9.29 11.81
CA ASN A 174 -6.28 -8.73 12.97
C ASN A 174 -5.75 -9.43 14.23
N GLY A 175 -4.79 -8.79 14.91
CA GLY A 175 -4.01 -9.46 15.94
C GLY A 175 -3.30 -10.68 15.35
N ASP A 176 -3.54 -11.86 15.92
CA ASP A 176 -2.93 -13.13 15.51
C ASP A 176 -3.66 -13.84 14.36
N VAL A 177 -4.74 -13.26 13.84
CA VAL A 177 -5.50 -13.87 12.73
C VAL A 177 -5.05 -13.26 11.41
N LEU A 178 -4.44 -14.07 10.55
CA LEU A 178 -4.08 -13.68 9.18
C LEU A 178 -5.24 -13.97 8.23
N ARG A 179 -5.47 -13.08 7.27
CA ARG A 179 -6.36 -13.33 6.13
C ARG A 179 -5.60 -13.17 4.83
N VAL A 180 -5.68 -14.18 3.97
CA VAL A 180 -5.19 -14.14 2.60
C VAL A 180 -6.40 -14.10 1.67
N VAL A 181 -6.64 -12.98 1.02
CA VAL A 181 -7.73 -12.83 0.05
C VAL A 181 -7.19 -13.09 -1.34
N VAL A 182 -7.93 -13.88 -2.11
CA VAL A 182 -7.55 -14.36 -3.43
C VAL A 182 -8.70 -14.14 -4.41
N SER A 183 -8.42 -13.64 -5.61
CA SER A 183 -9.29 -13.83 -6.76
C SER A 183 -8.92 -15.11 -7.50
N THR A 184 -9.91 -15.80 -8.06
CA THR A 184 -9.65 -16.95 -8.93
C THR A 184 -8.89 -16.51 -10.19
N SER A 185 -8.18 -17.44 -10.84
CA SER A 185 -7.40 -17.15 -12.05
C SER A 185 -8.26 -16.67 -13.23
N ASP A 186 -9.54 -17.01 -13.24
CA ASP A 186 -10.54 -16.48 -14.19
C ASP A 186 -11.19 -15.15 -13.73
N GLY A 187 -10.84 -14.67 -12.54
CA GLY A 187 -11.32 -13.43 -11.94
C GLY A 187 -12.81 -13.44 -11.55
N THR A 188 -13.49 -14.59 -11.58
CA THR A 188 -14.95 -14.69 -11.39
C THR A 188 -15.38 -14.83 -9.93
N ARG A 189 -14.47 -15.18 -9.02
CA ARG A 189 -14.75 -15.32 -7.59
C ARG A 189 -13.63 -14.70 -6.76
N ILE A 190 -13.99 -14.18 -5.60
CA ILE A 190 -13.06 -13.71 -4.57
C ILE A 190 -13.35 -14.48 -3.30
N GLY A 191 -12.30 -14.89 -2.57
CA GLY A 191 -12.46 -15.58 -1.31
C GLY A 191 -11.30 -15.32 -0.36
N ASP A 192 -11.53 -15.55 0.94
CA ASP A 192 -10.52 -15.38 1.98
C ASP A 192 -10.16 -16.70 2.65
N TYR A 193 -8.86 -16.94 2.81
CA TYR A 193 -8.29 -17.99 3.64
C TYR A 193 -7.90 -17.37 4.98
N GLU A 194 -8.54 -17.84 6.06
CA GLU A 194 -8.26 -17.38 7.42
C GLU A 194 -7.29 -18.35 8.09
N ARG A 195 -6.19 -17.83 8.65
CA ARG A 195 -5.29 -18.57 9.53
C ARG A 195 -5.54 -18.12 10.96
N ALA A 196 -6.03 -19.02 11.78
CA ALA A 196 -6.25 -18.76 13.20
C ALA A 196 -4.91 -18.59 13.94
N ALA A 197 -4.97 -18.01 15.15
CA ALA A 197 -3.80 -17.78 16.01
C ALA A 197 -3.00 -19.06 16.32
N ASN A 198 -3.67 -20.22 16.36
CA ASN A 198 -3.04 -21.52 16.56
C ASN A 198 -2.38 -22.11 15.29
N GLY A 199 -2.37 -21.37 14.19
CA GLY A 199 -1.82 -21.77 12.89
C GLY A 199 -2.71 -22.67 12.04
N THR A 200 -3.96 -22.93 12.45
CA THR A 200 -4.90 -23.71 11.65
C THR A 200 -5.54 -22.83 10.58
N TRP A 201 -5.58 -23.33 9.35
CA TRP A 201 -6.31 -22.68 8.25
C TRP A 201 -7.77 -23.13 8.19
N ALA A 202 -8.66 -22.19 7.97
CA ALA A 202 -10.05 -22.45 7.61
C ALA A 202 -10.19 -22.71 6.09
N GLN A 203 -11.29 -23.36 5.72
CA GLN A 203 -11.71 -23.43 4.31
C GLN A 203 -12.08 -22.02 3.81
N PRO A 204 -11.84 -21.72 2.53
CA PRO A 204 -12.11 -20.39 2.00
C PRO A 204 -13.61 -20.08 1.97
N SER A 205 -13.96 -18.84 2.31
CA SER A 205 -15.31 -18.30 2.08
C SER A 205 -15.34 -17.57 0.74
N TRP A 206 -15.98 -18.17 -0.26
CA TRP A 206 -16.06 -17.61 -1.62
C TRP A 206 -17.32 -16.78 -1.83
N VAL A 207 -17.17 -15.69 -2.60
CA VAL A 207 -18.28 -14.90 -3.15
C VAL A 207 -18.11 -14.75 -4.67
N PRO A 208 -19.19 -14.89 -5.47
CA PRO A 208 -19.15 -14.52 -6.88
C PRO A 208 -18.81 -13.05 -7.06
N PHE A 209 -17.87 -12.76 -7.95
CA PHE A 209 -17.50 -11.39 -8.27
C PHE A 209 -18.41 -10.86 -9.39
N ASN A 210 -19.20 -9.82 -9.07
CA ASN A 210 -20.20 -9.26 -9.98
C ASN A 210 -19.72 -8.03 -10.78
N GLY A 211 -18.42 -7.75 -10.77
CA GLY A 211 -17.81 -6.62 -11.48
C GLY A 211 -17.16 -6.96 -12.82
N GLY A 212 -17.39 -8.17 -13.35
CA GLY A 212 -16.70 -8.68 -14.55
C GLY A 212 -15.57 -9.63 -14.17
N THR A 213 -14.37 -9.37 -14.68
CA THR A 213 -13.17 -10.18 -14.38
C THR A 213 -12.24 -9.40 -13.46
N ALA A 214 -12.11 -9.84 -12.20
CA ALA A 214 -11.17 -9.25 -11.25
C ALA A 214 -9.72 -9.51 -11.67
N THR A 215 -8.93 -8.46 -11.84
CA THR A 215 -7.50 -8.53 -12.18
C THR A 215 -6.57 -8.19 -11.02
N GLN A 216 -7.08 -7.46 -10.03
CA GLN A 216 -6.36 -7.19 -8.79
C GLN A 216 -7.33 -7.18 -7.62
N VAL A 217 -6.88 -7.67 -6.45
CA VAL A 217 -7.55 -7.46 -5.17
C VAL A 217 -6.60 -6.74 -4.19
N ALA A 218 -7.15 -5.87 -3.36
CA ALA A 218 -6.45 -5.23 -2.25
C ALA A 218 -7.34 -5.20 -1.01
N VAL A 219 -6.79 -5.50 0.16
CA VAL A 219 -7.59 -5.68 1.37
C VAL A 219 -7.07 -4.93 2.59
N ALA A 220 -7.99 -4.52 3.44
CA ALA A 220 -7.68 -3.97 4.75
C ALA A 220 -8.70 -4.44 5.79
N GLN A 221 -8.22 -4.80 6.97
CA GLN A 221 -9.08 -5.00 8.14
C GLN A 221 -9.51 -3.63 8.68
N VAL A 222 -10.81 -3.33 8.68
CA VAL A 222 -11.38 -2.09 9.22
C VAL A 222 -12.38 -2.42 10.32
N GLY A 223 -11.96 -2.22 11.57
CA GLY A 223 -12.71 -2.73 12.73
C GLY A 223 -12.80 -4.26 12.66
N THR A 224 -14.01 -4.81 12.79
CA THR A 224 -14.23 -6.27 12.71
C THR A 224 -14.43 -6.78 11.28
N ASP A 225 -14.61 -5.89 10.32
CA ASP A 225 -14.94 -6.25 8.94
C ASP A 225 -13.70 -6.19 8.04
N LEU A 226 -13.65 -7.09 7.07
CA LEU A 226 -12.65 -7.07 6.03
C LEU A 226 -13.20 -6.28 4.84
N GLN A 227 -12.53 -5.18 4.51
CA GLN A 227 -12.83 -4.38 3.32
C GLN A 227 -12.00 -4.93 2.15
N VAL A 228 -12.65 -5.18 1.02
CA VAL A 228 -12.02 -5.75 -0.17
C VAL A 228 -12.29 -4.85 -1.36
N ALA A 229 -11.24 -4.27 -1.91
CA ALA A 229 -11.29 -3.54 -3.17
C ALA A 229 -10.75 -4.41 -4.30
N ALA A 230 -11.26 -4.22 -5.50
CA ALA A 230 -10.82 -4.93 -6.69
C ALA A 230 -10.71 -3.99 -7.90
N VAL A 231 -9.71 -4.21 -8.73
CA VAL A 231 -9.70 -3.73 -10.12
C VAL A 231 -10.35 -4.82 -10.97
N ALA A 232 -11.26 -4.43 -11.85
CA ALA A 232 -11.93 -5.36 -12.73
C ALA A 232 -12.02 -4.87 -14.17
N HIS A 233 -11.90 -5.80 -15.10
CA HIS A 233 -12.25 -5.57 -16.49
C HIS A 233 -13.71 -5.91 -16.75
N ASN A 234 -14.43 -4.94 -17.32
CA ASN A 234 -15.79 -5.10 -17.78
C ASN A 234 -15.89 -4.55 -19.22
N GLY A 235 -15.70 -5.43 -20.20
CA GLY A 235 -15.49 -5.04 -21.58
C GLY A 235 -14.20 -4.23 -21.73
N ASP A 236 -14.30 -3.02 -22.29
CA ASP A 236 -13.15 -2.13 -22.55
C ASP A 236 -12.79 -1.23 -21.36
N ARG A 237 -13.48 -1.37 -20.22
CA ARG A 237 -13.26 -0.53 -19.02
C ARG A 237 -12.52 -1.29 -17.94
N SER A 238 -11.63 -0.58 -17.24
CA SER A 238 -11.05 -1.00 -15.97
C SER A 238 -11.64 -0.15 -14.85
N GLU A 239 -12.29 -0.81 -13.90
CA GLU A 239 -13.15 -0.17 -12.90
C GLU A 239 -12.74 -0.56 -11.47
N VAL A 240 -13.01 0.31 -10.49
CA VAL A 240 -12.83 -0.01 -9.06
C VAL A 240 -14.14 -0.53 -8.46
N TRP A 241 -14.05 -1.70 -7.83
CA TRP A 241 -15.16 -2.36 -7.12
C TRP A 241 -14.81 -2.56 -5.66
N HIS A 242 -15.82 -2.58 -4.78
CA HIS A 242 -15.62 -2.78 -3.36
C HIS A 242 -16.70 -3.65 -2.72
N GLY A 243 -16.28 -4.64 -1.94
CA GLY A 243 -17.12 -5.53 -1.14
C GLY A 243 -16.67 -5.57 0.32
N ILE A 244 -17.51 -6.13 1.18
CA ILE A 244 -17.23 -6.32 2.60
C ILE A 244 -17.46 -7.78 2.94
N ARG A 245 -16.51 -8.37 3.65
CA ARG A 245 -16.76 -9.58 4.41
C ARG A 245 -16.95 -9.21 5.87
N HIS A 246 -18.16 -9.45 6.35
CA HIS A 246 -18.55 -9.18 7.72
C HIS A 246 -17.86 -10.16 8.68
N ALA A 247 -17.73 -9.75 9.94
CA ALA A 247 -17.17 -10.60 11.00
C ALA A 247 -17.88 -11.96 11.16
N ASN A 248 -19.16 -12.04 10.80
CA ASN A 248 -19.95 -13.28 10.83
C ASN A 248 -19.69 -14.22 9.63
N GLY A 249 -18.77 -13.86 8.73
CA GLY A 249 -18.41 -14.64 7.55
C GLY A 249 -19.27 -14.40 6.30
N SER A 250 -20.35 -13.61 6.41
CA SER A 250 -21.16 -13.24 5.24
C SER A 250 -20.47 -12.17 4.38
N TRP A 251 -20.73 -12.22 3.08
CA TRP A 251 -20.22 -11.27 2.10
C TRP A 251 -21.34 -10.36 1.61
N ASP A 252 -21.04 -9.07 1.48
CA ASP A 252 -21.79 -8.16 0.63
C ASP A 252 -21.48 -8.45 -0.86
N GLN A 253 -22.41 -8.11 -1.75
CA GLN A 253 -22.09 -7.98 -3.16
C GLN A 253 -21.11 -6.82 -3.39
N PHE A 254 -20.27 -6.91 -4.41
CA PHE A 254 -19.36 -5.83 -4.76
C PHE A 254 -20.12 -4.66 -5.40
N GLY A 255 -19.90 -3.47 -4.87
CA GLY A 255 -20.45 -2.22 -5.41
C GLY A 255 -19.43 -1.47 -6.28
N TYR A 256 -19.94 -0.78 -7.30
CA TYR A 256 -19.16 0.08 -8.19
C TYR A 256 -18.71 1.35 -7.45
N VAL A 257 -17.39 1.52 -7.26
CA VAL A 257 -16.83 2.62 -6.46
C VAL A 257 -16.89 3.93 -7.21
N GLU A 258 -16.57 3.95 -8.49
CA GLU A 258 -16.55 5.19 -9.30
C GLU A 258 -17.95 5.83 -9.42
N GLY A 259 -19.02 5.03 -9.39
CA GLY A 259 -20.39 5.54 -9.29
C GLY A 259 -20.68 6.32 -8.00
N ALA A 260 -19.96 6.03 -6.91
CA ALA A 260 -20.10 6.72 -5.62
C ALA A 260 -19.03 7.79 -5.39
N ALA A 261 -17.78 7.53 -5.79
CA ALA A 261 -16.61 8.36 -5.57
C ALA A 261 -16.25 9.26 -6.78
N GLY A 262 -16.93 9.12 -7.92
CA GLY A 262 -16.58 9.77 -9.18
C GLY A 262 -15.65 8.93 -10.05
N ASP A 263 -15.69 9.17 -11.35
CA ASP A 263 -14.95 8.39 -12.34
C ASP A 263 -13.47 8.80 -12.38
N ILE A 264 -12.60 7.82 -12.61
CA ILE A 264 -11.18 8.04 -12.91
C ILE A 264 -10.80 7.28 -14.18
N PRO A 265 -9.88 7.80 -15.01
CA PRO A 265 -9.60 7.19 -16.31
C PRO A 265 -8.77 5.90 -16.15
N ALA A 266 -9.16 4.83 -16.84
CA ALA A 266 -8.31 3.65 -17.11
C ALA A 266 -7.50 3.15 -15.90
N VAL A 267 -8.21 2.67 -14.87
CA VAL A 267 -7.59 2.13 -13.65
C VAL A 267 -6.61 1.00 -13.98
N LYS A 268 -5.39 1.10 -13.46
CA LYS A 268 -4.34 0.10 -13.59
C LYS A 268 -4.23 -0.73 -12.32
N GLN A 269 -4.05 -0.06 -11.18
CA GLN A 269 -3.81 -0.70 -9.88
C GLN A 269 -4.51 0.05 -8.75
N ILE A 270 -4.71 -0.66 -7.65
CA ILE A 270 -5.18 -0.13 -6.39
C ILE A 270 -4.30 -0.60 -5.23
N ALA A 271 -4.27 0.21 -4.18
CA ALA A 271 -3.77 -0.16 -2.86
C ALA A 271 -4.73 0.38 -1.80
N VAL A 272 -4.92 -0.39 -0.73
CA VAL A 272 -5.83 0.01 0.37
C VAL A 272 -5.18 -0.22 1.72
N THR A 273 -5.60 0.57 2.70
CA THR A 273 -5.21 0.38 4.09
C THR A 273 -6.27 0.92 5.04
N ASN A 274 -6.18 0.57 6.32
CA ASN A 274 -6.98 1.19 7.36
C ASN A 274 -6.29 2.49 7.81
N SER A 275 -7.08 3.52 8.05
CA SER A 275 -6.67 4.61 8.92
C SER A 275 -7.88 5.12 9.70
N ARG A 276 -7.74 5.18 11.03
CA ARG A 276 -8.78 5.66 11.96
C ARG A 276 -10.16 5.04 11.73
N GLY A 277 -10.21 3.75 11.41
CA GLY A 277 -11.48 3.03 11.19
C GLY A 277 -12.16 3.37 9.86
N THR A 278 -11.40 3.91 8.90
CA THR A 278 -11.86 4.15 7.52
C THR A 278 -10.94 3.43 6.54
N LEU A 279 -11.49 3.03 5.39
CA LEU A 279 -10.68 2.51 4.30
C LEU A 279 -10.08 3.69 3.54
N GLN A 280 -8.76 3.73 3.44
CA GLN A 280 -8.06 4.60 2.48
C GLN A 280 -7.82 3.78 1.21
N LEU A 281 -8.08 4.37 0.04
CA LEU A 281 -7.87 3.72 -1.24
C LEU A 281 -7.12 4.66 -2.18
N VAL A 282 -6.03 4.17 -2.74
CA VAL A 282 -5.32 4.81 -3.85
C VAL A 282 -5.51 3.98 -5.11
N ALA A 283 -5.72 4.64 -6.23
CA ALA A 283 -5.78 4.05 -7.55
C ALA A 283 -4.77 4.73 -8.48
N SER A 284 -3.99 3.95 -9.22
CA SER A 284 -3.16 4.44 -10.32
C SER A 284 -3.83 4.14 -11.66
N THR A 285 -3.50 4.93 -12.67
CA THR A 285 -4.06 4.81 -14.02
C THR A 285 -2.98 4.46 -15.03
N THR A 286 -3.37 3.91 -16.19
CA THR A 286 -2.42 3.47 -17.22
C THR A 286 -1.58 4.59 -17.82
N ASP A 287 -2.05 5.84 -17.72
CA ASP A 287 -1.35 7.06 -18.13
C ASP A 287 -0.53 7.72 -17.00
N GLY A 288 -0.40 7.06 -15.84
CA GLY A 288 0.42 7.54 -14.72
C GLY A 288 -0.25 8.60 -13.85
N GLY A 289 -1.59 8.66 -13.85
CA GLY A 289 -2.40 9.35 -12.86
C GLY A 289 -2.43 8.59 -11.52
N LEU A 290 -2.76 9.32 -10.45
CA LEU A 290 -2.80 8.79 -9.09
C LEU A 290 -3.91 9.49 -8.31
N PHE A 291 -4.88 8.72 -7.85
CA PHE A 291 -6.11 9.22 -7.24
C PHE A 291 -6.34 8.58 -5.88
N HIS A 292 -6.86 9.35 -4.93
CA HIS A 292 -7.16 8.89 -3.58
C HIS A 292 -8.62 9.12 -3.21
N THR A 293 -9.23 8.16 -2.51
CA THR A 293 -10.55 8.28 -1.90
C THR A 293 -10.60 7.59 -0.53
N ILE A 294 -11.68 7.85 0.23
CA ILE A 294 -11.93 7.30 1.55
C ILE A 294 -13.31 6.66 1.56
N ARG A 295 -13.41 5.43 2.09
CA ARG A 295 -14.68 4.87 2.53
C ARG A 295 -14.88 5.17 4.01
N PHE A 296 -15.84 6.03 4.31
CA PHE A 296 -16.18 6.39 5.68
C PHE A 296 -16.99 5.28 6.37
N ALA A 297 -16.94 5.24 7.69
CA ALA A 297 -17.70 4.28 8.50
C ALA A 297 -19.23 4.39 8.31
N ASN A 298 -19.72 5.58 7.92
CA ASN A 298 -21.13 5.80 7.57
C ASN A 298 -21.51 5.24 6.17
N ARG A 299 -20.62 4.47 5.54
CA ARG A 299 -20.76 3.82 4.21
C ARG A 299 -20.76 4.77 3.01
N THR A 300 -20.48 6.06 3.21
CA THR A 300 -20.27 7.00 2.09
C THR A 300 -18.83 6.98 1.60
N TRP A 301 -18.64 7.34 0.33
CA TRP A 301 -17.33 7.54 -0.26
C TRP A 301 -17.02 9.03 -0.36
N GLN A 302 -15.77 9.38 -0.09
CA GLN A 302 -15.21 10.65 -0.54
C GLN A 302 -15.14 10.65 -2.08
N ARG A 303 -15.19 11.83 -2.70
CA ARG A 303 -14.84 11.92 -4.13
C ARG A 303 -13.35 11.61 -4.32
N PHE A 304 -12.97 10.99 -5.44
CA PHE A 304 -11.56 10.86 -5.80
C PHE A 304 -10.91 12.23 -5.94
N GLY A 305 -9.73 12.38 -5.33
CA GLY A 305 -8.86 13.54 -5.48
C GLY A 305 -7.55 13.16 -6.15
N ASP A 306 -7.02 14.05 -6.99
CA ASP A 306 -5.73 13.88 -7.66
C ASP A 306 -4.58 14.08 -6.66
N VAL A 307 -3.82 13.02 -6.41
CA VAL A 307 -2.68 13.03 -5.48
C VAL A 307 -1.53 13.84 -6.05
N LYS A 308 -1.29 13.83 -7.37
CA LYS A 308 -0.20 14.58 -8.01
C LYS A 308 -0.48 16.08 -8.00
N ALA A 309 -1.75 16.49 -8.03
CA ALA A 309 -2.14 17.88 -7.81
C ALA A 309 -1.87 18.34 -6.37
N ALA A 310 -2.05 17.47 -5.38
CA ALA A 310 -1.89 17.81 -3.96
C ALA A 310 -0.43 17.69 -3.46
N ALA A 311 0.25 16.60 -3.78
CA ALA A 311 1.62 16.26 -3.35
C ALA A 311 2.71 16.76 -4.31
N GLY A 312 2.33 17.18 -5.53
CA GLY A 312 3.25 17.52 -6.61
C GLY A 312 3.48 16.37 -7.59
N PRO A 313 4.16 16.63 -8.73
CA PRO A 313 4.33 15.65 -9.78
C PRO A 313 5.29 14.52 -9.37
N THR A 314 4.98 13.30 -9.81
CA THR A 314 5.84 12.13 -9.73
C THR A 314 5.60 11.19 -10.92
N SER A 315 6.59 10.37 -11.24
CA SER A 315 6.40 9.13 -11.99
C SER A 315 5.64 8.13 -11.11
N VAL A 316 4.79 7.30 -11.72
CA VAL A 316 3.96 6.30 -11.03
C VAL A 316 4.20 4.94 -11.67
N GLY A 317 4.59 3.97 -10.86
CA GLY A 317 4.81 2.58 -11.23
C GLY A 317 3.83 1.70 -10.45
N GLU A 318 4.35 0.63 -9.87
CA GLU A 318 3.65 -0.13 -8.82
C GLU A 318 3.35 0.78 -7.63
N ILE A 319 2.24 0.53 -6.93
CA ILE A 319 1.83 1.33 -5.76
C ILE A 319 1.58 0.44 -4.54
N SER A 320 1.92 0.94 -3.36
CA SER A 320 1.53 0.36 -2.08
C SER A 320 1.06 1.46 -1.12
N LEU A 321 0.19 1.09 -0.17
CA LEU A 321 -0.38 2.01 0.80
C LEU A 321 -0.34 1.35 2.18
N ALA A 322 0.29 2.02 3.13
CA ALA A 322 0.39 1.55 4.51
C ALA A 322 -0.16 2.60 5.47
N GLY A 323 -1.00 2.14 6.37
CA GLY A 323 -1.56 2.90 7.49
C GLY A 323 -1.39 2.11 8.77
N GLU A 324 -1.87 2.69 9.87
CA GLU A 324 -1.85 2.08 11.20
C GLU A 324 -2.83 0.92 11.36
#